data_AF-A0A2D5XCG9-F1
#
_entry.id   AF-A0A2D5XCG9-F1
#
_cell.length_a   1.000
_cell.length_b   1.000
_cell.length_c   1.000
_cell.angle_alpha   90.00
_cell.angle_beta   90.00
_cell.angle_gamma   90.00
#
_symmetry.space_group_name_H-M   'P 1'
#
loop_
_entity.id
_entity.type
_entity.pdbx_description
1 polymer ?
#
loop_
_entity_poly.entity_id
_entity_poly.type
_entity_poly.pdbx_seq_one_letter_code
_entity_poly.pdbx_strand_id
1 'polypeptide(L)'
;MKKIIPLSVSILVVFSILVFAFEFNPIVNEEQEEYVVTLPVSKGWNLLPSTSSFWDIRELSDQMEDNLKYSFLYLPIQNQYINSFGGFNNENGNLYSQNRDYLRLSSEWYYFSSNGEIKFEMIKNIPQSQKLAKGWNLFTISPQFYKGGLGFGNCNLEKVYLWESSGQKWLELEATQSKTLAEQLLEAEEYLTGLGRAIKVTDTCTLSKEEQVTAPPAIPN
;
A
#
# COMPACT_ATOMS: atom_id res chain seq x y z
N MET A 1 -55.47 -15.00 -16.73
CA MET A 1 -54.60 -13.91 -17.25
C MET A 1 -53.17 -14.19 -16.84
N LYS A 2 -52.28 -14.52 -17.80
CA LYS A 2 -50.86 -14.81 -17.53
C LYS A 2 -50.11 -13.49 -17.36
N LYS A 3 -49.56 -13.23 -16.16
CA LYS A 3 -48.69 -12.08 -15.90
C LYS A 3 -47.29 -12.40 -16.43
N ILE A 4 -46.92 -11.79 -17.55
CA ILE A 4 -45.55 -11.79 -18.07
C ILE A 4 -44.81 -10.71 -17.27
N ILE A 5 -43.98 -11.12 -16.32
CA ILE A 5 -43.09 -10.22 -15.57
C ILE A 5 -41.90 -9.88 -16.48
N PRO A 6 -41.49 -8.60 -16.61
CA PRO A 6 -40.47 -8.20 -17.59
C PRO A 6 -39.08 -8.62 -17.09
N LEU A 7 -38.54 -9.70 -17.68
CA LEU A 7 -37.20 -10.23 -17.44
C LEU A 7 -36.08 -9.25 -17.82
N SER A 8 -36.41 -8.16 -18.52
CA SER A 8 -35.48 -7.19 -19.09
C SER A 8 -34.92 -6.17 -18.09
N VAL A 9 -35.55 -5.96 -16.93
CA VAL A 9 -35.05 -4.98 -15.93
C VAL A 9 -33.95 -5.58 -15.05
N SER A 10 -33.97 -6.90 -14.80
CA SER A 10 -32.96 -7.55 -13.95
C SER A 10 -31.58 -7.68 -14.64
N ILE A 11 -31.54 -7.75 -15.98
CA ILE A 11 -30.27 -7.89 -16.73
C ILE A 11 -29.50 -6.55 -16.77
N LEU A 12 -30.19 -5.42 -16.73
CA LEU A 12 -29.58 -4.08 -16.77
C LEU A 12 -28.93 -3.66 -15.43
N VAL A 13 -29.46 -4.13 -14.30
CA VAL A 13 -28.90 -3.87 -12.96
C VAL A 13 -27.67 -4.73 -12.67
N VAL A 14 -27.58 -5.94 -13.24
CA VAL A 14 -26.39 -6.79 -13.09
C VAL A 14 -25.22 -6.28 -13.96
N PHE A 15 -25.51 -5.68 -15.12
CA PHE A 15 -24.47 -5.08 -15.97
C PHE A 15 -23.90 -3.76 -15.44
N SER A 16 -24.65 -2.99 -14.63
CA SER A 16 -24.14 -1.72 -14.09
C SER A 16 -23.15 -1.89 -12.92
N ILE A 17 -23.15 -3.06 -12.26
CA ILE A 17 -22.20 -3.36 -11.18
C ILE A 17 -20.84 -3.83 -11.74
N LEU A 18 -20.79 -4.34 -12.98
CA LEU A 18 -19.58 -4.91 -13.58
C LEU A 18 -18.68 -3.90 -14.32
N VAL A 19 -19.10 -2.65 -14.52
CA VAL A 19 -18.35 -1.66 -15.34
C VAL A 19 -17.48 -0.71 -14.51
N PHE A 20 -17.51 -0.78 -13.18
CA PHE A 20 -16.63 0.02 -12.33
C PHE A 20 -15.30 -0.66 -11.96
N ALA A 21 -14.96 -1.77 -12.63
CA ALA A 21 -13.58 -2.21 -12.73
C ALA A 21 -12.85 -1.31 -13.74
N PHE A 22 -12.67 -0.03 -13.42
CA PHE A 22 -11.53 0.69 -13.97
C PHE A 22 -10.31 -0.10 -13.51
N GLU A 23 -9.65 -0.75 -14.45
CA GLU A 23 -8.45 -1.56 -14.24
C GLU A 23 -7.35 -0.68 -13.63
N PHE A 24 -7.31 -0.63 -12.29
CA PHE A 24 -6.19 -0.09 -11.52
C PHE A 24 -5.01 -1.05 -11.69
N ASN A 25 -4.34 -0.97 -12.83
CA ASN A 25 -3.14 -1.74 -13.12
C ASN A 25 -1.93 -0.79 -13.02
N PRO A 26 -1.20 -0.76 -11.89
CA PRO A 26 0.07 -0.06 -11.82
C PRO A 26 1.00 -0.58 -12.92
N ILE A 27 1.66 0.34 -13.62
CA ILE A 27 2.66 -0.03 -14.63
C ILE A 27 4.02 -0.01 -13.94
N VAL A 28 4.64 -1.18 -13.80
CA VAL A 28 5.99 -1.33 -13.24
C VAL A 28 6.98 -1.50 -14.38
N ASN A 29 7.84 -0.49 -14.58
CA ASN A 29 8.97 -0.59 -15.49
C ASN A 29 10.25 -0.84 -14.69
N GLU A 30 11.03 -1.83 -15.11
CA GLU A 30 12.33 -2.13 -14.50
C GLU A 30 13.44 -1.45 -15.31
N GLU A 31 14.03 -0.40 -14.75
CA GLU A 31 15.23 0.26 -15.30
C GLU A 31 16.49 -0.32 -14.65
N GLN A 32 17.71 0.10 -14.99
CA GLN A 32 18.93 -0.59 -14.50
C GLN A 32 19.00 -0.63 -12.95
N GLU A 33 18.76 0.49 -12.28
CA GLU A 33 18.94 0.63 -10.82
C GLU A 33 17.63 0.88 -10.05
N GLU A 34 16.53 1.09 -10.76
CA GLU A 34 15.26 1.58 -10.20
C GLU A 34 14.05 0.79 -10.72
N TYR A 35 12.98 0.80 -9.92
CA TYR A 35 11.64 0.48 -10.35
C TYR A 35 10.84 1.75 -10.54
N VAL A 36 10.21 1.90 -11.70
CA VAL A 36 9.31 3.02 -11.98
C VAL A 36 7.88 2.52 -11.95
N VAL A 37 7.08 3.04 -11.04
CA VAL A 37 5.69 2.63 -10.84
C VAL A 37 4.77 3.80 -11.17
N THR A 38 3.96 3.64 -12.22
CA THR A 38 2.93 4.64 -12.57
C THR A 38 1.63 4.28 -11.87
N LEU A 39 1.13 5.17 -11.02
CA LEU A 39 -0.09 4.99 -10.23
C LEU A 39 -1.17 5.98 -10.69
N PRO A 40 -2.37 5.52 -11.05
CA PRO A 40 -3.51 6.41 -11.23
C PRO A 40 -3.93 7.00 -9.87
N VAL A 41 -4.32 8.27 -9.89
CA VAL A 41 -4.84 8.97 -8.72
C VAL A 41 -6.24 9.50 -8.98
N SER A 42 -7.08 9.40 -7.96
CA SER A 42 -8.45 9.90 -7.98
C SER A 42 -8.50 11.27 -7.31
N LYS A 43 -9.45 12.11 -7.71
CA LYS A 43 -9.81 13.30 -6.95
C LYS A 43 -10.23 12.89 -5.53
N GLY A 44 -9.68 13.55 -4.52
CA GLY A 44 -9.88 13.21 -3.12
C GLY A 44 -8.65 12.60 -2.48
N TRP A 45 -8.85 11.76 -1.47
CA TRP A 45 -7.79 11.09 -0.74
C TRP A 45 -7.25 9.88 -1.48
N ASN A 46 -5.94 9.78 -1.55
CA ASN A 46 -5.20 8.65 -2.10
C ASN A 46 -4.15 8.24 -1.07
N LEU A 47 -3.96 6.94 -0.91
CA LEU A 47 -2.92 6.39 -0.04
C LEU A 47 -1.82 5.83 -0.93
N LEU A 48 -0.74 6.58 -1.09
CA LEU A 48 0.34 6.34 -2.05
C LEU A 48 1.67 6.12 -1.31
N PRO A 49 2.75 5.70 -1.98
CA PRO A 49 4.06 5.62 -1.34
C PRO A 49 4.46 6.98 -0.75
N SER A 50 5.06 6.97 0.45
CA SER A 50 5.59 8.20 1.04
C SER A 50 6.91 8.57 0.36
N THR A 51 7.12 9.84 0.04
CA THR A 51 8.42 10.35 -0.43
C THR A 51 9.48 10.38 0.67
N SER A 52 9.07 10.15 1.92
CA SER A 52 9.98 10.04 3.07
C SER A 52 10.53 8.62 3.27
N SER A 53 10.39 7.76 2.26
CA SER A 53 10.68 6.32 2.29
C SER A 53 11.72 5.94 1.23
N PHE A 54 11.79 4.68 0.79
CA PHE A 54 12.60 4.28 -0.38
C PHE A 54 11.98 4.63 -1.73
N TRP A 55 10.84 5.29 -1.70
CA TRP A 55 10.13 5.79 -2.86
C TRP A 55 10.38 7.29 -2.99
N ASP A 56 10.56 7.76 -4.22
CA ASP A 56 10.53 9.18 -4.56
C ASP A 56 9.55 9.43 -5.71
N ILE A 57 9.08 10.67 -5.86
CA ILE A 57 8.27 11.08 -7.00
C ILE A 57 9.24 11.46 -8.12
N ARG A 58 9.34 10.60 -9.12
CA ARG A 58 10.20 10.82 -10.30
C ARG A 58 9.69 11.97 -11.16
N GLU A 59 8.39 11.96 -11.39
CA GLU A 59 7.74 12.93 -12.26
C GLU A 59 6.32 13.17 -11.75
N LEU A 60 6.07 14.44 -11.40
CA LEU A 60 4.74 14.99 -11.22
C LEU A 60 4.52 15.94 -12.39
N SER A 61 3.48 15.75 -13.19
CA SER A 61 3.18 16.75 -14.21
C SER A 61 2.84 18.08 -13.53
N ASP A 62 3.16 19.22 -14.15
CA ASP A 62 2.84 20.55 -13.61
C ASP A 62 1.37 20.63 -13.17
N GLN A 63 0.48 20.00 -13.94
CA GLN A 63 -0.93 19.87 -13.61
C GLN A 63 -1.15 19.11 -12.29
N MET A 64 -0.47 17.98 -12.07
CA MET A 64 -0.64 17.20 -10.85
C MET A 64 -0.02 17.87 -9.62
N GLU A 65 1.07 18.63 -9.79
CA GLU A 65 1.66 19.44 -8.73
C GLU A 65 0.66 20.51 -8.27
N ASP A 66 0.08 21.26 -9.21
CA ASP A 66 -0.96 22.25 -8.92
C ASP A 66 -2.20 21.63 -8.27
N ASN A 67 -2.47 20.34 -8.51
CA ASN A 67 -3.62 19.64 -7.97
C ASN A 67 -3.39 19.03 -6.58
N LEU A 68 -2.15 18.86 -6.12
CA LEU A 68 -1.84 18.38 -4.77
C LEU A 68 -2.12 19.47 -3.75
N LYS A 69 -3.05 19.23 -2.82
CA LYS A 69 -3.47 20.23 -1.81
C LYS A 69 -2.98 19.94 -0.41
N TYR A 70 -2.88 18.67 -0.05
CA TYR A 70 -2.51 18.23 1.29
C TYR A 70 -1.75 16.92 1.21
N SER A 71 -0.82 16.72 2.14
CA SER A 71 -0.26 15.41 2.42
C SER A 71 -0.06 15.19 3.92
N PHE A 72 -0.30 13.95 4.36
CA PHE A 72 -0.20 13.58 5.77
C PHE A 72 0.51 12.24 5.94
N LEU A 73 1.57 12.26 6.73
CA LEU A 73 2.34 11.09 7.10
C LEU A 73 1.88 10.55 8.45
N TYR A 74 1.61 9.24 8.51
CA TYR A 74 1.26 8.58 9.76
C TYR A 74 2.52 8.10 10.49
N LEU A 75 2.63 8.45 11.77
CA LEU A 75 3.73 8.06 12.64
C LEU A 75 3.30 6.93 13.57
N PRO A 76 3.73 5.68 13.32
CA PRO A 76 3.19 4.52 14.02
C PRO A 76 3.61 4.43 15.50
N ILE A 77 4.74 5.03 15.91
CA ILE A 77 5.15 5.04 17.32
C ILE A 77 4.21 5.91 18.17
N GLN A 78 3.83 7.09 17.68
CA GLN A 78 2.95 8.03 18.39
C GLN A 78 1.47 7.86 18.03
N ASN A 79 1.15 7.02 17.03
CA ASN A 79 -0.20 6.81 16.53
C ASN A 79 -0.90 8.14 16.14
N GLN A 80 -0.21 8.98 15.38
CA GLN A 80 -0.72 10.27 14.94
C GLN A 80 -0.30 10.60 13.51
N TYR A 81 -1.05 11.50 12.87
CA TYR A 81 -0.69 12.08 11.60
C TYR A 81 0.07 13.39 11.80
N ILE A 82 1.09 13.62 10.97
CA ILE A 82 1.75 14.92 10.83
C ILE A 82 1.54 15.44 9.40
N ASN A 83 1.44 16.76 9.27
CA ASN A 83 1.42 17.40 7.96
C ASN A 83 2.83 17.29 7.34
N SER A 84 2.90 16.74 6.14
CA SER A 84 4.12 16.60 5.33
C SER A 84 4.11 17.52 4.10
N PHE A 85 3.00 18.22 3.85
CA PHE A 85 2.88 19.15 2.73
C PHE A 85 3.78 20.38 2.94
N GLY A 86 4.73 20.59 2.03
CA GLY A 86 5.73 21.65 2.13
C GLY A 86 6.88 21.34 3.11
N GLY A 87 7.00 20.10 3.58
CA GLY A 87 8.07 19.64 4.47
C GLY A 87 7.73 19.70 5.96
N PHE A 88 8.70 19.34 6.80
CA PHE A 88 8.54 19.24 8.25
C PHE A 88 9.10 20.46 8.98
N ASN A 89 8.35 21.00 9.94
CA ASN A 89 8.89 21.92 10.95
C ASN A 89 9.76 21.16 11.97
N ASN A 90 10.42 21.87 12.89
CA ASN A 90 11.34 21.24 13.86
C ASN A 90 10.68 20.17 14.74
N GLU A 91 9.44 20.39 15.18
CA GLU A 91 8.71 19.43 16.01
C GLU A 91 8.37 18.16 15.23
N ASN A 92 7.77 18.31 14.04
CA ASN A 92 7.43 17.21 13.15
C ASN A 92 8.70 16.48 12.65
N GLY A 93 9.80 17.19 12.42
CA GLY A 93 11.07 16.62 12.01
C GLY A 93 11.68 15.70 13.08
N ASN A 94 11.56 16.07 14.36
CA ASN A 94 11.96 15.22 15.47
C ASN A 94 11.09 13.96 15.57
N LEU A 95 9.77 14.12 15.45
CA LEU A 95 8.83 12.98 15.46
C LEU A 95 9.08 12.04 14.28
N TYR A 96 9.26 12.58 13.07
CA TYR A 96 9.64 11.84 11.88
C TYR A 96 10.93 11.04 12.11
N SER A 97 11.97 11.68 12.66
CA SER A 97 13.27 11.03 12.92
C SER A 97 13.15 9.84 13.87
N GLN A 98 12.27 9.91 14.87
CA GLN A 98 12.00 8.79 15.79
C GLN A 98 11.34 7.60 15.09
N ASN A 99 10.59 7.84 14.00
CA ASN A 99 9.88 6.81 13.25
C ASN A 99 10.64 6.31 12.02
N ARG A 100 11.82 6.85 11.72
CA ARG A 100 12.52 6.63 10.44
C ARG A 100 12.66 5.16 10.04
N ASP A 101 12.92 4.26 11.00
CA ASP A 101 13.05 2.83 10.72
C ASP A 101 11.73 2.13 10.34
N TYR A 102 10.59 2.70 10.72
CA TYR A 102 9.25 2.20 10.45
C TYR A 102 8.63 2.80 9.18
N LEU A 103 9.20 3.90 8.68
CA LEU A 103 8.68 4.66 7.54
C LEU A 103 9.31 4.29 6.20
N ARG A 104 10.27 3.37 6.19
CA ARG A 104 11.03 2.98 4.99
C ARG A 104 10.19 2.39 3.86
N LEU A 105 9.05 1.79 4.18
CA LEU A 105 8.04 1.33 3.23
C LEU A 105 6.66 1.90 3.56
N SER A 106 6.61 3.07 4.21
CA SER A 106 5.33 3.64 4.59
C SER A 106 4.58 4.23 3.41
N SER A 107 3.26 4.24 3.55
CA SER A 107 2.37 5.04 2.70
C SER A 107 2.06 6.37 3.36
N GLU A 108 1.68 7.33 2.53
CA GLU A 108 1.31 8.69 2.90
C GLU A 108 -0.01 9.05 2.24
N TRP A 109 -0.82 9.84 2.96
CA TRP A 109 -2.05 10.38 2.40
C TRP A 109 -1.72 11.56 1.50
N TYR A 110 -2.31 11.58 0.31
CA TYR A 110 -2.27 12.71 -0.60
C TYR A 110 -3.69 13.08 -1.00
N TYR A 111 -4.00 14.36 -0.94
CA TYR A 111 -5.28 14.89 -1.44
C TYR A 111 -5.08 15.61 -2.77
N PHE A 112 -5.75 15.13 -3.81
CA PHE A 112 -5.72 15.76 -5.14
C PHE A 112 -7.07 16.42 -5.48
N SER A 113 -7.04 17.61 -6.10
CA SER A 113 -8.25 18.29 -6.58
C SER A 113 -8.80 17.76 -7.90
N SER A 114 -8.04 16.93 -8.62
CA SER A 114 -8.44 16.27 -9.86
C SER A 114 -7.94 14.83 -9.94
N ASN A 115 -8.45 14.07 -10.90
CA ASN A 115 -7.87 12.78 -11.28
C ASN A 115 -6.56 12.99 -12.08
N GLY A 116 -5.71 11.97 -12.14
CA GLY A 116 -4.50 11.95 -12.97
C GLY A 116 -3.65 10.72 -12.73
N GLU A 117 -2.34 10.83 -12.97
CA GLU A 117 -1.37 9.76 -12.74
C GLU A 117 -0.09 10.34 -12.13
N ILE A 118 0.62 9.54 -11.33
CA ILE A 118 1.89 9.91 -10.69
C ILE A 118 2.90 8.79 -10.92
N LYS A 119 4.13 9.16 -11.26
CA LYS A 119 5.23 8.20 -11.39
C LYS A 119 6.10 8.25 -10.14
N PHE A 120 6.18 7.11 -9.47
CA PHE A 120 7.12 6.90 -8.39
C PHE A 120 8.35 6.14 -8.90
N GLU A 121 9.52 6.47 -8.38
CA GLU A 121 10.72 5.66 -8.50
C GLU A 121 11.05 5.02 -7.16
N MET A 122 11.62 3.82 -7.22
CA MET A 122 12.10 3.10 -6.05
C MET A 122 13.45 2.48 -6.36
N ILE A 123 14.41 2.72 -5.48
CA ILE A 123 15.73 2.08 -5.58
C ILE A 123 15.61 0.56 -5.45
N LYS A 124 16.30 -0.19 -6.32
CA LYS A 124 16.21 -1.67 -6.29
C LYS A 124 16.85 -2.29 -5.06
N ASN A 125 17.90 -1.68 -4.51
CA ASN A 125 18.71 -2.25 -3.43
C ASN A 125 18.25 -1.78 -2.04
N ILE A 126 16.98 -2.02 -1.70
CA ILE A 126 16.51 -1.74 -0.34
C ILE A 126 16.98 -2.81 0.65
N PRO A 127 17.18 -2.45 1.93
CA PRO A 127 17.48 -3.42 2.99
C PRO A 127 16.41 -4.53 3.04
N GLN A 128 16.86 -5.77 3.19
CA GLN A 128 16.01 -6.97 3.27
C GLN A 128 15.28 -7.12 4.62
N SER A 129 15.30 -6.07 5.46
CA SER A 129 14.60 -6.03 6.74
C SER A 129 13.96 -4.67 6.98
N GLN A 130 12.68 -4.66 7.35
CA GLN A 130 11.91 -3.44 7.62
C GLN A 130 11.07 -3.60 8.88
N LYS A 131 11.03 -2.60 9.76
CA LYS A 131 10.29 -2.71 11.02
C LYS A 131 8.84 -2.26 10.82
N LEU A 132 7.91 -2.94 11.49
CA LEU A 132 6.56 -2.47 11.73
C LEU A 132 6.37 -2.26 13.23
N ALA A 133 5.74 -1.15 13.63
CA ALA A 133 5.45 -0.92 15.04
C ALA A 133 4.19 -1.69 15.44
N LYS A 134 4.09 -2.08 16.71
CA LYS A 134 2.85 -2.62 17.29
C LYS A 134 1.66 -1.71 16.96
N GLY A 135 0.55 -2.32 16.51
CA GLY A 135 -0.65 -1.59 16.13
C GLY A 135 -0.68 -1.24 14.64
N TRP A 136 -1.21 -0.07 14.30
CA TRP A 136 -1.40 0.34 12.92
C TRP A 136 -0.11 0.82 12.26
N ASN A 137 0.06 0.49 10.99
CA ASN A 137 1.09 1.02 10.11
C ASN A 137 0.44 1.30 8.75
N LEU A 138 0.84 2.39 8.10
CA LEU A 138 0.53 2.61 6.69
C LEU A 138 1.69 2.10 5.86
N PHE A 139 1.42 1.24 4.89
CA PHE A 139 2.41 0.38 4.28
C PHE A 139 2.18 0.21 2.78
N THR A 140 3.25 0.37 2.00
CA THR A 140 3.26 0.20 0.55
C THR A 140 3.99 -1.09 0.18
N ILE A 141 3.35 -1.94 -0.64
CA ILE A 141 4.02 -3.11 -1.20
C ILE A 141 5.00 -2.67 -2.29
N SER A 142 6.27 -2.98 -2.09
CA SER A 142 7.33 -2.78 -3.08
C SER A 142 7.46 -3.97 -4.04
N PRO A 143 8.06 -3.76 -5.24
CA PRO A 143 8.42 -4.84 -6.15
C PRO A 143 9.18 -6.02 -5.53
N GLN A 144 9.94 -5.78 -4.46
CA GLN A 144 10.66 -6.84 -3.77
C GLN A 144 9.78 -7.91 -3.09
N PHE A 145 8.50 -7.63 -2.80
CA PHE A 145 7.61 -8.62 -2.16
C PHE A 145 7.30 -9.78 -3.10
N TYR A 146 6.80 -9.49 -4.30
CA TYR A 146 6.44 -10.54 -5.26
C TYR A 146 7.67 -11.13 -5.98
N LYS A 147 8.80 -10.42 -5.99
CA LYS A 147 10.10 -10.97 -6.45
C LYS A 147 10.81 -11.85 -5.41
N GLY A 148 10.20 -12.09 -4.25
CA GLY A 148 10.72 -12.98 -3.21
C GLY A 148 11.96 -12.44 -2.47
N GLY A 149 12.18 -11.13 -2.50
CA GLY A 149 13.19 -10.43 -1.69
C GLY A 149 12.69 -10.12 -0.28
N LEU A 150 11.38 -9.88 -0.12
CA LEU A 150 10.81 -9.49 1.17
C LEU A 150 9.53 -10.28 1.46
N GLY A 151 9.35 -10.69 2.72
CA GLY A 151 8.15 -11.36 3.22
C GLY A 151 7.71 -10.74 4.55
N PHE A 152 6.73 -11.37 5.19
CA PHE A 152 6.22 -10.90 6.48
C PHE A 152 7.10 -11.27 7.68
N GLY A 153 8.13 -12.09 7.49
CA GLY A 153 9.10 -12.42 8.54
C GLY A 153 8.43 -12.93 9.81
N ASN A 154 8.67 -12.25 10.94
CA ASN A 154 8.05 -12.59 12.23
C ASN A 154 6.78 -11.77 12.55
N CYS A 155 6.20 -11.08 11.56
CA CYS A 155 5.02 -10.25 11.76
C CYS A 155 3.73 -11.07 11.77
N ASN A 156 2.95 -10.93 12.85
CA ASN A 156 1.60 -11.44 12.94
C ASN A 156 0.58 -10.35 12.59
N LEU A 157 -0.13 -10.52 11.47
CA LEU A 157 -1.11 -9.56 10.98
C LEU A 157 -2.49 -9.79 11.62
N GLU A 158 -3.02 -8.78 12.30
CA GLU A 158 -4.39 -8.81 12.85
C GLU A 158 -5.42 -8.41 11.81
N LYS A 159 -5.15 -7.33 11.08
CA LYS A 159 -6.06 -6.71 10.13
C LYS A 159 -5.31 -6.08 8.98
N VAL A 160 -5.93 -6.06 7.81
CA VAL A 160 -5.41 -5.42 6.61
C VAL A 160 -6.54 -4.72 5.89
N TYR A 161 -6.33 -3.45 5.53
CA TYR A 161 -7.26 -2.66 4.74
C TYR A 161 -6.58 -2.06 3.52
N LEU A 162 -7.28 -2.05 2.39
CA LEU A 162 -6.91 -1.26 1.21
C LEU A 162 -7.77 -0.01 1.15
N TRP A 163 -7.15 1.10 0.75
CA TRP A 163 -7.90 2.30 0.41
C TRP A 163 -8.30 2.26 -1.07
N GLU A 164 -9.60 2.25 -1.34
CA GLU A 164 -10.14 2.35 -2.69
C GLU A 164 -10.44 3.82 -2.99
N SER A 165 -9.56 4.44 -3.79
CA SER A 165 -9.56 5.90 -3.99
C SER A 165 -10.71 6.41 -4.84
N SER A 166 -11.31 5.61 -5.72
CA SER A 166 -12.41 6.10 -6.56
C SER A 166 -13.72 6.21 -5.78
N GLY A 167 -13.98 5.27 -4.86
CA GLY A 167 -15.11 5.28 -3.94
C GLY A 167 -14.81 5.86 -2.56
N GLN A 168 -13.57 6.32 -2.31
CA GLN A 168 -13.14 6.96 -1.07
C GLN A 168 -13.51 6.15 0.18
N LYS A 169 -13.16 4.86 0.18
CA LYS A 169 -13.53 3.92 1.24
C LYS A 169 -12.44 2.90 1.54
N TRP A 170 -12.47 2.39 2.77
CA TRP A 170 -11.67 1.25 3.16
C TRP A 170 -12.32 -0.06 2.74
N LEU A 171 -11.51 -0.97 2.22
CA LEU A 171 -11.87 -2.36 1.95
C LEU A 171 -11.07 -3.24 2.91
N GLU A 172 -11.75 -3.98 3.79
CA GLU A 172 -11.10 -4.97 4.66
C GLU A 172 -10.73 -6.21 3.85
N LEU A 173 -9.49 -6.68 3.98
CA LEU A 173 -9.13 -8.02 3.56
C LEU A 173 -9.40 -8.98 4.71
N GLU A 174 -10.15 -10.04 4.41
CA GLU A 174 -10.46 -11.08 5.38
C GLU A 174 -9.63 -12.32 5.09
N ALA A 175 -9.14 -12.98 6.15
CA ALA A 175 -8.53 -14.29 6.00
C ALA A 175 -9.57 -15.27 5.42
N THR A 176 -9.16 -16.09 4.46
CA THR A 176 -10.01 -17.13 3.89
C THR A 176 -9.66 -18.47 4.54
N GLN A 177 -10.49 -19.49 4.33
CA GLN A 177 -10.21 -20.83 4.87
C GLN A 177 -8.90 -21.42 4.35
N SER A 178 -8.43 -21.00 3.18
CA SER A 178 -7.24 -21.54 2.53
C SER A 178 -6.01 -20.66 2.64
N LYS A 179 -6.15 -19.37 3.00
CA LYS A 179 -5.04 -18.40 2.98
C LYS A 179 -5.11 -17.40 4.12
N THR A 180 -4.00 -17.27 4.82
CA THR A 180 -3.71 -16.21 5.79
C THR A 180 -3.73 -14.83 5.13
N LEU A 181 -3.84 -13.76 5.93
CA LEU A 181 -3.75 -12.39 5.42
C LEU A 181 -2.40 -12.11 4.74
N ALA A 182 -1.31 -12.68 5.27
CA ALA A 182 0.03 -12.54 4.71
C ALA A 182 0.11 -13.18 3.32
N GLU A 183 -0.39 -14.40 3.16
CA GLU A 183 -0.43 -15.09 1.87
C GLU A 183 -1.29 -14.34 0.86
N GLN A 184 -2.48 -13.86 1.25
CA GLN A 184 -3.32 -13.06 0.37
C GLN A 184 -2.65 -11.75 -0.06
N LEU A 185 -1.91 -11.09 0.84
CA LEU A 185 -1.16 -9.89 0.50
C LEU A 185 -0.02 -10.15 -0.47
N LEU A 186 0.66 -11.31 -0.36
CA LEU A 186 1.76 -11.70 -1.26
C LEU A 186 1.27 -12.15 -2.63
N GLU A 187 0.13 -12.84 -2.67
CA GLU A 187 -0.48 -13.29 -3.93
C GLU A 187 -1.17 -12.18 -4.69
N ALA A 188 -1.60 -11.12 -3.99
CA ALA A 188 -2.18 -9.98 -4.66
C ALA A 188 -1.07 -9.28 -5.45
N GLU A 189 -1.04 -9.62 -6.74
CA GLU A 189 0.09 -9.65 -7.66
C GLU A 189 0.74 -8.27 -7.89
N GLU A 190 1.56 -8.18 -8.95
CA GLU A 190 2.13 -6.94 -9.50
C GLU A 190 1.12 -5.77 -9.55
N TYR A 191 -0.18 -6.05 -9.73
CA TYR A 191 -1.25 -5.05 -9.82
C TYR A 191 -1.54 -4.27 -8.53
N LEU A 192 -0.96 -4.61 -7.37
CA LEU A 192 -1.08 -3.79 -6.15
C LEU A 192 0.23 -3.14 -5.72
N THR A 193 1.26 -3.23 -6.56
CA THR A 193 2.54 -2.58 -6.32
C THR A 193 2.37 -1.07 -6.22
N GLY A 194 2.98 -0.44 -5.22
CA GLY A 194 2.90 0.99 -5.01
C GLY A 194 1.60 1.48 -4.36
N LEU A 195 0.54 0.65 -4.27
CA LEU A 195 -0.68 1.03 -3.56
C LEU A 195 -0.48 0.92 -2.05
N GLY A 196 -0.87 1.98 -1.34
CA GLY A 196 -0.77 2.02 0.10
C GLY A 196 -1.91 1.30 0.82
N ARG A 197 -1.61 0.78 2.00
CA ARG A 197 -2.52 -0.05 2.82
C ARG A 197 -2.39 0.31 4.28
N ALA A 198 -3.43 0.00 5.05
CA ALA A 198 -3.33 -0.01 6.50
C ALA A 198 -3.19 -1.45 6.99
N ILE A 199 -2.11 -1.74 7.70
CA ILE A 199 -1.88 -3.05 8.32
C ILE A 199 -1.81 -2.88 9.84
N LYS A 200 -2.45 -3.81 10.56
CA LYS A 200 -2.37 -3.88 12.02
C LYS A 200 -1.60 -5.11 12.43
N VAL A 201 -0.55 -4.94 13.23
CA VAL A 201 0.27 -6.03 13.76
C VAL A 201 0.14 -6.15 15.28
N THR A 202 0.19 -7.37 15.80
CA THR A 202 0.00 -7.63 17.24
C THR A 202 1.13 -7.03 18.08
N ASP A 203 2.35 -7.06 17.55
CA ASP A 203 3.59 -6.65 18.21
C ASP A 203 4.55 -6.02 17.21
N THR A 204 5.51 -5.26 17.72
CA THR A 204 6.60 -4.71 16.91
C THR A 204 7.39 -5.85 16.30
N CYS A 205 7.53 -5.85 14.98
CA CYS A 205 8.08 -6.97 14.22
C CYS A 205 8.96 -6.47 13.07
N THR A 206 9.61 -7.41 12.40
CA THR A 206 10.48 -7.16 11.25
C THR A 206 9.98 -7.96 10.07
N LEU A 207 9.58 -7.26 9.01
CA LEU A 207 9.43 -7.80 7.68
C LEU A 207 10.82 -8.25 7.21
N SER A 208 10.94 -9.51 6.83
CA SER A 208 12.15 -10.07 6.25
C SER A 208 11.74 -11.16 5.28
N LYS A 209 12.65 -11.55 4.40
CA LYS A 209 12.51 -12.85 3.73
C LYS A 209 12.32 -13.90 4.83
N GLU A 210 11.33 -14.79 4.67
CA GLU A 210 11.23 -15.94 5.57
C GLU A 210 12.58 -16.65 5.50
N GLU A 211 13.24 -16.81 6.65
CA GLU A 211 14.37 -17.70 6.72
C GLU A 211 13.84 -19.08 6.32
N GLN A 212 14.30 -19.60 5.17
CA GLN A 212 14.16 -21.02 4.91
C GLN A 212 14.72 -21.70 6.16
N VAL A 213 13.92 -22.55 6.81
CA VAL A 213 14.38 -23.35 7.94
C VAL A 213 15.55 -24.19 7.43
N THR A 214 16.77 -23.69 7.64
CA THR A 214 17.98 -24.24 7.02
C THR A 214 18.52 -25.45 7.77
N ALA A 215 18.02 -25.70 8.99
CA ALA A 215 18.40 -26.84 9.79
C ALA A 215 17.16 -27.68 10.16
N PRO A 216 17.17 -29.00 9.90
CA PRO A 216 16.12 -29.88 10.39
C PRO A 216 16.07 -29.87 11.92
N PRO A 217 14.90 -30.13 12.54
CA PRO A 217 14.81 -30.25 13.98
C PRO A 217 15.76 -31.34 14.50
N ALA A 218 16.44 -31.08 15.61
CA ALA A 218 17.30 -32.05 16.26
C ALA A 218 16.49 -33.30 16.66
N ILE A 219 17.01 -34.48 16.38
CA ILE A 219 16.41 -35.74 16.84
C ILE A 219 16.61 -35.84 18.35
N PRO A 220 15.59 -36.18 19.16
CA PRO A 220 15.75 -36.38 20.59
C PRO A 220 16.80 -37.48 20.88
N ASN A 221 17.64 -37.26 21.91
CA ASN A 221 18.55 -38.28 22.43
C ASN A 221 17.80 -39.40 23.14
#